data_AF-A0A6I6ACB6-F1
#
_entry.id   AF-A0A6I6ACB6-F1
#
_cell.length_a   1.000
_cell.length_b   1.000
_cell.length_c   1.000
_cell.angle_alpha   90.00
_cell.angle_beta   90.00
_cell.angle_gamma   90.00
#
_symmetry.space_group_name_H-M   'P 1'
#
loop_
_entity.id
_entity.type
_entity.pdbx_description
1 polymer ?
#
loop_
_entity_poly.entity_id
_entity_poly.type
_entity_poly.pdbx_seq_one_letter_code
_entity_poly.pdbx_strand_id
1 'polypeptide(L)'
;MSSRPFCTGCLMTLTLLFSVGCGSSDQPQNAPEQVSVDLGGGVDLGDAGAMEMEAAPSEPKTQKPVRRFQPVTLGGNQSASGSSADGAPEEQKFDNVLEALKPLQIMLGEWGGTTFKKFDGFSSVETLDWVWDLQSNPAQPALVMQADKSRYYENARLTYLADKQKYRLTVTDKDGQKKVYEGEFSVPLTKIPGDDDPNVLHSTYKLSLALVEPADEKKHAQIIFNQQNNDRYMFELYDLRGDSYARVDTINTRRKGTSFAKSDSDYGSKTCIISGGLGTSQVSYQGKSYYVCCSGCRKAFEANPEKWIAKYEANKKKTDTQ
;
A
#
# COMPACT_ATOMS: atom_id res chain seq x y z
N MET A 1 63.26 -35.33 24.51
CA MET A 1 62.91 -35.51 23.08
C MET A 1 62.36 -34.17 22.60
N SER A 2 63.17 -33.27 22.03
CA SER A 2 63.66 -33.23 20.63
C SER A 2 62.51 -33.34 19.62
N SER A 3 62.33 -32.55 18.57
CA SER A 3 62.90 -31.30 18.02
C SER A 3 61.93 -30.86 16.89
N ARG A 4 61.93 -29.59 16.51
CA ARG A 4 61.42 -29.04 15.22
C ARG A 4 62.25 -29.65 14.03
N PRO A 5 61.98 -29.45 12.69
CA PRO A 5 61.46 -28.18 12.10
C PRO A 5 60.89 -28.14 10.62
N PHE A 6 60.67 -26.89 10.16
CA PHE A 6 60.83 -26.28 8.81
C PHE A 6 59.93 -26.62 7.59
N CYS A 7 59.07 -25.65 7.27
CA CYS A 7 58.94 -24.85 6.03
C CYS A 7 59.67 -25.29 4.74
N THR A 8 58.92 -25.49 3.64
CA THR A 8 59.32 -25.12 2.27
C THR A 8 58.08 -24.86 1.40
N GLY A 9 58.04 -23.71 0.72
CA GLY A 9 57.00 -23.37 -0.23
C GLY A 9 57.15 -24.08 -1.57
N CYS A 10 56.03 -24.20 -2.31
CA CYS A 10 56.07 -24.35 -3.76
C CYS A 10 54.83 -23.69 -4.36
N LEU A 11 55.08 -22.65 -5.15
CA LEU A 11 54.12 -21.88 -5.93
C LEU A 11 54.19 -22.45 -7.36
N MET A 12 53.10 -22.96 -7.92
CA MET A 12 52.93 -23.06 -9.38
C MET A 12 51.45 -23.10 -9.77
N THR A 13 50.98 -21.91 -10.14
CA THR A 13 50.09 -21.57 -11.27
C THR A 13 49.50 -22.72 -12.08
N LEU A 14 48.18 -22.88 -12.01
CA LEU A 14 47.36 -23.59 -13.01
C LEU A 14 46.52 -22.56 -13.78
N THR A 15 46.99 -22.20 -14.96
CA THR A 15 46.29 -21.40 -15.97
C THR A 15 45.20 -22.24 -16.63
N LEU A 16 43.93 -21.94 -16.34
CA LEU A 16 42.78 -22.49 -17.05
C LEU A 16 42.35 -21.51 -18.14
N LEU A 17 42.61 -21.88 -19.41
CA LEU A 17 42.05 -21.25 -20.58
C LEU A 17 40.53 -21.54 -20.63
N PHE A 18 39.70 -20.50 -20.57
CA PHE A 18 38.31 -20.58 -21.00
C PHE A 18 38.20 -20.14 -22.46
N SER A 19 37.90 -21.12 -23.30
CA SER A 19 37.48 -20.96 -24.69
C SER A 19 36.10 -20.29 -24.74
N VAL A 20 36.01 -19.21 -25.51
CA VAL A 20 34.77 -18.56 -25.93
C VAL A 20 34.07 -19.48 -26.93
N GLY A 21 32.88 -19.96 -26.58
CA GLY A 21 31.99 -20.69 -27.46
C GLY A 21 30.63 -20.00 -27.51
N CYS A 22 30.32 -19.41 -28.67
CA CYS A 22 28.98 -18.95 -29.01
C CYS A 22 28.00 -20.12 -29.08
N GLY A 23 26.82 -19.97 -28.47
CA GLY A 23 25.70 -20.88 -28.62
C GLY A 23 24.39 -20.17 -28.30
N SER A 24 23.70 -19.72 -29.35
CA SER A 24 22.30 -19.26 -29.27
C SER A 24 21.37 -20.39 -28.88
N SER A 25 20.43 -20.11 -27.98
CA SER A 25 19.15 -20.81 -27.93
C SER A 25 18.09 -19.87 -27.37
N ASP A 26 17.21 -19.40 -28.26
CA ASP A 26 16.00 -18.65 -27.98
C ASP A 26 14.99 -19.49 -27.16
N GLN A 27 14.54 -18.94 -26.03
CA GLN A 27 13.18 -19.16 -25.52
C GLN A 27 12.69 -17.89 -24.79
N PRO A 28 11.41 -17.54 -24.93
CA PRO A 28 10.89 -16.24 -24.53
C PRO A 28 10.77 -16.14 -23.00
N GLN A 29 11.46 -15.15 -22.42
CA GLN A 29 11.23 -14.70 -21.05
C GLN A 29 9.88 -13.96 -20.98
N ASN A 30 8.94 -14.51 -20.22
CA ASN A 30 7.80 -13.72 -19.73
C ASN A 30 8.33 -12.67 -18.75
N ALA A 31 8.34 -11.42 -19.17
CA ALA A 31 8.63 -10.28 -18.33
C ALA A 31 7.45 -10.02 -17.37
N PRO A 32 7.69 -9.62 -16.11
CA PRO A 32 6.63 -9.27 -15.19
C PRO A 32 5.91 -7.99 -15.65
N GLU A 33 4.59 -8.06 -15.73
CA GLU A 33 3.72 -6.94 -16.08
C GLU A 33 3.75 -5.89 -14.95
N GLN A 34 4.38 -4.75 -15.22
CA GLN A 34 4.35 -3.59 -14.35
C GLN A 34 3.04 -2.84 -14.58
N VAL A 35 2.14 -2.86 -13.60
CA VAL A 35 1.00 -1.94 -13.59
C VAL A 35 1.52 -0.58 -13.13
N SER A 36 1.77 0.31 -14.09
CA SER A 36 2.08 1.71 -13.83
C SER A 36 0.79 2.51 -13.78
N VAL A 37 0.65 3.36 -12.76
CA VAL A 37 -0.42 4.36 -12.70
C VAL A 37 0.18 5.65 -13.25
N ASP A 38 -0.18 5.98 -14.49
CA ASP A 38 0.24 7.22 -15.16
C ASP A 38 -0.56 8.40 -14.60
N LEU A 39 0.10 9.22 -13.80
CA LEU A 39 -0.33 10.58 -13.45
C LEU A 39 0.50 11.53 -14.31
N GLY A 40 0.08 11.68 -15.56
CA GLY A 40 0.88 12.26 -16.63
C GLY A 40 1.42 13.66 -16.37
N GLY A 41 2.60 13.90 -16.96
CA GLY A 41 2.92 15.16 -17.63
C GLY A 41 4.14 15.93 -17.14
N GLY A 42 5.33 15.33 -17.15
CA GLY A 42 6.59 16.08 -17.19
C GLY A 42 6.97 16.43 -18.63
N VAL A 43 7.19 17.72 -18.92
CA VAL A 43 7.69 18.20 -20.21
C VAL A 43 9.21 18.09 -20.28
N ASP A 44 9.67 17.47 -21.35
CA ASP A 44 11.07 17.37 -21.78
C ASP A 44 11.53 18.69 -22.44
N LEU A 45 12.67 19.19 -22.01
CA LEU A 45 13.40 20.29 -22.63
C LEU A 45 14.76 19.75 -23.06
N GLY A 46 14.78 19.21 -24.28
CA GLY A 46 15.97 18.80 -25.02
C GLY A 46 16.45 19.87 -26.00
N ASP A 47 17.77 19.87 -26.19
CA ASP A 47 18.68 20.96 -26.52
C ASP A 47 18.92 21.25 -28.03
N ALA A 48 19.50 22.43 -28.26
CA ALA A 48 20.42 22.87 -29.33
C ALA A 48 20.09 22.68 -30.84
N GLY A 49 20.11 23.81 -31.55
CA GLY A 49 20.34 23.87 -33.00
C GLY A 49 20.51 25.32 -33.47
N ALA A 50 21.64 25.61 -34.09
CA ALA A 50 22.20 26.94 -34.27
C ALA A 50 21.88 27.62 -35.63
N MET A 51 22.15 28.93 -35.67
CA MET A 51 22.58 29.79 -36.79
C MET A 51 21.54 30.48 -37.71
N GLU A 52 21.82 31.77 -37.89
CA GLU A 52 21.17 32.82 -38.69
C GLU A 52 21.38 32.68 -40.21
N MET A 53 20.43 33.15 -41.05
CA MET A 53 20.62 34.21 -42.07
C MET A 53 19.34 34.53 -42.89
N GLU A 54 19.02 35.83 -42.96
CA GLU A 54 18.43 36.70 -44.03
C GLU A 54 17.62 36.10 -45.23
N ALA A 55 16.60 36.69 -45.88
CA ALA A 55 15.95 38.02 -45.96
C ALA A 55 14.54 37.89 -46.61
N ALA A 56 13.76 38.99 -46.62
CA ALA A 56 12.33 39.21 -46.99
C ALA A 56 11.97 39.12 -48.51
N PRO A 57 10.77 39.58 -48.99
CA PRO A 57 9.36 39.29 -48.64
C PRO A 57 8.46 38.92 -49.87
N SER A 58 7.32 38.24 -49.68
CA SER A 58 6.15 38.34 -50.58
C SER A 58 4.87 37.70 -50.01
N GLU A 59 3.81 38.48 -49.82
CA GLU A 59 2.41 38.05 -49.57
C GLU A 59 1.65 37.75 -50.89
N PRO A 60 0.37 37.32 -50.90
CA PRO A 60 -0.35 36.37 -50.04
C PRO A 60 -1.15 35.33 -50.86
N LYS A 61 -1.39 34.10 -50.35
CA LYS A 61 -2.51 33.25 -50.81
C LYS A 61 -3.19 32.50 -49.67
N THR A 62 -4.41 32.93 -49.45
CA THR A 62 -5.59 32.39 -48.74
C THR A 62 -5.63 30.86 -48.56
N GLN A 63 -5.71 30.39 -47.31
CA GLN A 63 -6.44 29.17 -46.93
C GLN A 63 -7.22 29.38 -45.62
N LYS A 64 -8.42 28.78 -45.59
CA LYS A 64 -9.56 29.05 -44.70
C LYS A 64 -9.27 28.80 -43.20
N PRO A 65 -9.90 29.57 -42.28
CA PRO A 65 -9.74 29.34 -40.85
C PRO A 65 -10.47 28.05 -40.41
N VAL A 66 -9.71 27.16 -39.78
CA VAL A 66 -10.20 26.02 -39.00
C VAL A 66 -11.05 26.55 -37.85
N ARG A 67 -12.29 26.09 -37.74
CA ARG A 67 -13.20 26.42 -36.64
C ARG A 67 -12.61 25.90 -35.33
N ARG A 68 -12.11 26.79 -34.48
CA ARG A 68 -11.85 26.51 -33.06
C ARG A 68 -13.19 26.46 -32.35
N PHE A 69 -13.55 25.30 -31.80
CA PHE A 69 -14.58 25.22 -30.77
C PHE A 69 -14.04 25.94 -29.54
N GLN A 70 -14.57 27.11 -29.23
CA GLN A 70 -14.42 27.70 -27.92
C GLN A 70 -15.52 27.13 -27.02
N PRO A 71 -15.20 26.72 -25.79
CA PRO A 71 -16.23 26.41 -24.81
C PRO A 71 -16.93 27.72 -24.43
N VAL A 72 -18.25 27.74 -24.64
CA VAL A 72 -19.14 28.80 -24.17
C VAL A 72 -19.07 28.82 -22.64
N THR A 73 -18.44 29.86 -22.08
CA THR A 73 -18.57 30.21 -20.68
C THR A 73 -19.87 30.98 -20.49
N LEU A 74 -20.87 30.32 -19.90
CA LEU A 74 -22.01 31.02 -19.30
C LEU A 74 -21.56 31.53 -17.93
N GLY A 75 -21.07 32.78 -17.93
CA GLY A 75 -20.82 33.53 -16.72
C GLY A 75 -22.11 33.99 -16.07
N GLY A 76 -22.23 33.69 -14.77
CA GLY A 76 -23.13 34.33 -13.81
C GLY A 76 -22.40 34.42 -12.47
N ASN A 77 -21.57 35.47 -12.34
CA ASN A 77 -20.73 35.82 -11.20
C ASN A 77 -21.41 35.64 -9.83
N GLN A 78 -20.67 35.06 -8.86
CA GLN A 78 -20.15 35.84 -7.73
C GLN A 78 -18.93 35.16 -7.08
N SER A 79 -17.83 35.90 -7.16
CA SER A 79 -16.67 36.00 -6.25
C SER A 79 -15.87 34.76 -5.92
N ALA A 80 -14.70 34.71 -6.56
CA ALA A 80 -13.55 33.94 -6.13
C ALA A 80 -13.09 34.35 -4.71
N SER A 81 -13.09 33.37 -3.82
CA SER A 81 -12.19 33.29 -2.67
C SER A 81 -11.58 31.89 -2.70
N GLY A 82 -10.26 31.82 -2.60
CA GLY A 82 -9.44 30.66 -2.97
C GLY A 82 -10.00 29.31 -2.51
N SER A 83 -10.09 28.37 -3.46
CA SER A 83 -10.44 26.99 -3.18
C SER A 83 -9.29 26.33 -2.44
N SER A 84 -9.38 26.32 -1.11
CA SER A 84 -8.77 25.29 -0.28
C SER A 84 -9.24 23.91 -0.78
N ALA A 85 -8.37 22.91 -0.74
CA ALA A 85 -8.61 21.54 -1.18
C ALA A 85 -9.68 20.76 -0.37
N ASP A 86 -10.62 21.45 0.28
CA ASP A 86 -11.50 20.91 1.32
C ASP A 86 -12.98 20.76 0.90
N GLY A 87 -13.31 21.06 -0.35
CA GLY A 87 -14.70 21.13 -0.85
C GLY A 87 -15.29 19.87 -1.49
N ALA A 88 -14.58 18.73 -1.51
CA ALA A 88 -15.13 17.51 -2.07
C ALA A 88 -16.33 16.99 -1.22
N PRO A 89 -17.43 16.51 -1.83
CA PRO A 89 -18.52 15.87 -1.10
C PRO A 89 -18.01 14.75 -0.19
N GLU A 90 -18.60 14.58 1.00
CA GLU A 90 -18.16 13.60 2.00
C GLU A 90 -18.06 12.18 1.45
N GLU A 91 -18.97 11.81 0.55
CA GLU A 91 -18.94 10.53 -0.15
C GLU A 91 -17.72 10.36 -1.06
N GLN A 92 -17.28 11.42 -1.73
CA GLN A 92 -16.07 11.39 -2.53
C GLN A 92 -14.82 11.29 -1.65
N LYS A 93 -14.79 11.98 -0.49
CA LYS A 93 -13.71 11.84 0.49
C LYS A 93 -13.64 10.40 1.01
N PHE A 94 -14.79 9.81 1.36
CA PHE A 94 -14.87 8.41 1.77
C PHE A 94 -14.29 7.47 0.70
N ASP A 95 -14.74 7.59 -0.55
CA ASP A 95 -14.32 6.70 -1.63
C ASP A 95 -12.81 6.83 -1.88
N ASN A 96 -12.27 8.06 -1.92
CA ASN A 96 -10.83 8.29 -2.10
C ASN A 96 -9.98 7.64 -1.00
N VAL A 97 -10.39 7.77 0.26
CA VAL A 97 -9.67 7.16 1.39
C VAL A 97 -9.81 5.64 1.36
N LEU A 98 -11.00 5.11 1.05
CA LEU A 98 -11.22 3.67 0.93
C LEU A 98 -10.34 3.05 -0.17
N GLU A 99 -10.29 3.66 -1.35
CA GLU A 99 -9.44 3.23 -2.46
C GLU A 99 -7.95 3.23 -2.06
N ALA A 100 -7.48 4.29 -1.41
CA ALA A 100 -6.09 4.39 -0.95
C ALA A 100 -5.71 3.32 0.11
N LEU A 101 -6.69 2.81 0.86
CA LEU A 101 -6.50 1.78 1.87
C LEU A 101 -6.68 0.35 1.34
N LYS A 102 -7.21 0.15 0.11
CA LYS A 102 -7.38 -1.20 -0.48
C LYS A 102 -6.09 -2.03 -0.54
N PRO A 103 -4.90 -1.48 -0.88
CA PRO A 103 -3.65 -2.25 -0.85
C PRO A 103 -3.35 -2.86 0.53
N LEU A 104 -3.80 -2.20 1.59
CA LEU A 104 -3.58 -2.58 2.99
C LEU A 104 -4.68 -3.50 3.54
N GLN A 105 -5.74 -3.79 2.75
CA GLN A 105 -6.82 -4.68 3.16
C GLN A 105 -6.35 -6.10 3.48
N ILE A 106 -5.18 -6.51 2.96
CA ILE A 106 -4.55 -7.77 3.32
C ILE A 106 -4.26 -7.87 4.82
N MET A 107 -4.15 -6.76 5.56
CA MET A 107 -3.98 -6.80 7.01
C MET A 107 -5.25 -7.19 7.77
N LEU A 108 -6.43 -7.14 7.16
CA LEU A 108 -7.70 -7.43 7.84
C LEU A 108 -7.73 -8.86 8.41
N GLY A 109 -8.39 -8.99 9.56
CA GLY A 109 -8.59 -10.24 10.29
C GLY A 109 -7.66 -10.40 11.48
N GLU A 110 -7.69 -11.61 12.03
CA GLU A 110 -6.98 -11.95 13.26
C GLU A 110 -5.54 -12.42 13.00
N TRP A 111 -4.64 -12.00 13.89
CA TRP A 111 -3.22 -12.32 13.85
C TRP A 111 -2.73 -12.73 15.24
N GLY A 112 -1.85 -13.72 15.28
CA GLY A 112 -1.04 -14.05 16.44
C GLY A 112 0.39 -13.66 16.16
N GLY A 113 1.10 -13.14 17.15
CA GLY A 113 2.50 -12.80 16.97
C GLY A 113 3.34 -13.00 18.21
N THR A 114 4.65 -12.91 18.02
CA THR A 114 5.63 -12.89 19.10
C THR A 114 6.63 -11.77 18.91
N THR A 115 7.02 -11.11 20.00
CA THR A 115 8.09 -10.11 19.99
C THR A 115 9.45 -10.77 19.83
N PHE A 116 10.36 -10.12 19.12
CA PHE A 116 11.76 -10.50 19.09
C PHE A 116 12.44 -10.17 20.43
N LYS A 117 12.14 -8.98 20.97
CA LYS A 117 12.55 -8.57 22.31
C LYS A 117 11.92 -9.48 23.35
N LYS A 118 12.73 -9.82 24.35
CA LYS A 118 12.29 -10.60 25.51
C LYS A 118 11.87 -9.68 26.64
N PHE A 119 10.78 -10.03 27.30
CA PHE A 119 10.25 -9.44 28.52
C PHE A 119 10.29 -10.53 29.59
N ASP A 120 10.99 -10.25 30.69
CA ASP A 120 11.17 -11.21 31.79
C ASP A 120 11.70 -12.58 31.33
N GLY A 121 12.56 -12.57 30.32
CA GLY A 121 13.18 -13.77 29.74
C GLY A 121 12.42 -14.44 28.59
N PHE A 122 11.19 -14.00 28.29
CA PHE A 122 10.31 -14.63 27.29
C PHE A 122 9.87 -13.64 26.21
N SER A 123 9.60 -14.12 25.01
CA SER A 123 8.91 -13.30 24.00
C SER A 123 7.47 -13.03 24.46
N SER A 124 6.99 -11.80 24.29
CA SER A 124 5.59 -11.45 24.50
C SER A 124 4.74 -12.12 23.41
N VAL A 125 3.56 -12.61 23.79
CA VAL A 125 2.56 -13.12 22.86
C VAL A 125 1.60 -11.99 22.52
N GLU A 126 1.49 -11.71 21.23
CA GLU A 126 0.71 -10.63 20.68
C GLU A 126 -0.54 -11.20 20.00
N THR A 127 -1.68 -10.54 20.16
CA THR A 127 -2.92 -10.88 19.46
C THR A 127 -3.48 -9.60 18.88
N LEU A 128 -3.63 -9.55 17.56
CA LEU A 128 -4.01 -8.35 16.83
C LEU A 128 -5.22 -8.69 15.95
N ASP A 129 -6.26 -7.87 15.95
CA ASP A 129 -7.41 -8.02 15.06
C ASP A 129 -7.64 -6.71 14.30
N TRP A 130 -7.55 -6.77 12.98
CA TRP A 130 -7.75 -5.63 12.10
C TRP A 130 -9.12 -5.69 11.43
N VAL A 131 -9.90 -4.63 11.57
CA VAL A 131 -11.21 -4.50 10.94
C VAL A 131 -11.36 -3.14 10.27
N TRP A 132 -12.32 -3.03 9.37
CA TRP A 132 -12.72 -1.72 8.85
C TRP A 132 -13.50 -0.91 9.88
N ASP A 133 -13.18 0.37 10.03
CA ASP A 133 -14.03 1.40 10.61
C ASP A 133 -14.52 2.31 9.48
N LEU A 134 -15.80 2.16 9.12
CA LEU A 134 -16.44 2.90 8.03
C LEU A 134 -17.51 3.87 8.55
N GLN A 135 -17.70 3.94 9.86
CA GLN A 135 -18.86 4.60 10.48
C GLN A 135 -18.44 5.70 11.45
N SER A 136 -17.35 5.53 12.20
CA SER A 136 -16.99 6.47 13.27
C SER A 136 -16.64 7.86 12.72
N ASN A 137 -16.08 7.91 11.51
CA ASN A 137 -15.87 9.14 10.75
C ASN A 137 -16.01 8.81 9.26
N PRO A 138 -17.19 9.07 8.64
CA PRO A 138 -17.42 8.72 7.24
C PRO A 138 -16.50 9.46 6.27
N ALA A 139 -15.98 10.64 6.59
CA ALA A 139 -15.01 11.32 5.74
C ALA A 139 -13.60 10.68 5.78
N GLN A 140 -13.34 9.83 6.78
CA GLN A 140 -12.02 9.26 7.08
C GLN A 140 -12.15 7.77 7.47
N PRO A 141 -12.59 6.89 6.56
CA PRO A 141 -12.59 5.45 6.84
C PRO A 141 -11.18 4.98 7.20
N ALA A 142 -11.10 3.94 8.02
CA ALA A 142 -9.83 3.46 8.55
C ALA A 142 -9.80 1.94 8.70
N LEU A 143 -8.59 1.39 8.69
CA LEU A 143 -8.32 0.09 9.28
C LEU A 143 -8.04 0.30 10.77
N VAL A 144 -8.79 -0.35 11.64
CA VAL A 144 -8.58 -0.28 13.10
C VAL A 144 -8.10 -1.60 13.63
N MET A 145 -7.12 -1.56 14.53
CA MET A 145 -6.51 -2.72 15.16
C MET A 145 -6.85 -2.75 16.64
N GLN A 146 -7.35 -3.87 17.13
CA GLN A 146 -7.39 -4.19 18.56
C GLN A 146 -6.26 -5.13 18.93
N ALA A 147 -5.60 -4.85 20.05
CA ALA A 147 -4.38 -5.53 20.46
C ALA A 147 -4.33 -5.78 21.98
N ASP A 148 -5.39 -6.37 22.53
CA ASP A 148 -5.64 -6.53 23.98
C ASP A 148 -4.44 -7.05 24.78
N LYS A 149 -3.67 -7.99 24.20
CA LYS A 149 -2.53 -8.63 24.86
C LYS A 149 -1.19 -7.97 24.59
N SER A 150 -1.15 -6.98 23.71
CA SER A 150 0.11 -6.40 23.25
C SER A 150 0.90 -5.76 24.37
N ARG A 151 2.22 -5.83 24.27
CA ARG A 151 3.11 -5.09 25.17
C ARG A 151 3.23 -3.61 24.82
N TYR A 152 2.88 -3.22 23.60
CA TYR A 152 3.13 -1.89 23.06
C TYR A 152 1.87 -1.02 23.00
N TYR A 153 0.85 -1.48 22.28
CA TYR A 153 -0.32 -0.66 21.96
C TYR A 153 -1.59 -1.47 22.20
N GLU A 154 -2.61 -0.83 22.79
CA GLU A 154 -3.93 -1.44 22.94
C GLU A 154 -4.72 -1.36 21.64
N ASN A 155 -4.62 -0.22 20.95
CA ASN A 155 -5.42 0.06 19.75
C ASN A 155 -4.58 0.78 18.69
N ALA A 156 -4.95 0.62 17.42
CA ALA A 156 -4.46 1.48 16.34
C ALA A 156 -5.54 1.85 15.32
N ARG A 157 -5.35 2.98 14.63
CA ARG A 157 -6.20 3.48 13.56
C ARG A 157 -5.34 3.95 12.40
N LEU A 158 -5.42 3.27 11.27
CA LEU A 158 -4.70 3.57 10.04
C LEU A 158 -5.67 4.11 8.98
N THR A 159 -5.40 5.33 8.51
CA THR A 159 -6.20 6.00 7.48
C THR A 159 -5.30 6.69 6.44
N TYR A 160 -5.88 7.39 5.49
CA TYR A 160 -5.17 8.11 4.44
C TYR A 160 -5.57 9.59 4.40
N LEU A 161 -4.56 10.46 4.38
CA LEU A 161 -4.69 11.91 4.30
C LEU A 161 -4.55 12.31 2.83
N ALA A 162 -5.68 12.51 2.14
CA ALA A 162 -5.70 12.80 0.71
C ALA A 162 -5.00 14.13 0.35
N ASP A 163 -5.08 15.13 1.23
CA ASP A 163 -4.44 16.43 1.13
C ASP A 163 -2.91 16.35 1.22
N LYS A 164 -2.39 15.45 2.07
CA LYS A 164 -0.95 15.23 2.25
C LYS A 164 -0.38 14.10 1.40
N GLN A 165 -1.27 13.29 0.79
CA GLN A 165 -0.94 12.02 0.15
C GLN A 165 -0.16 11.05 1.05
N LYS A 166 -0.52 11.00 2.34
CA LYS A 166 0.16 10.17 3.35
C LYS A 166 -0.79 9.26 4.08
N TYR A 167 -0.30 8.08 4.45
CA TYR A 167 -0.94 7.25 5.46
C TYR A 167 -0.72 7.85 6.84
N ARG A 168 -1.77 7.83 7.67
CA ARG A 168 -1.69 8.22 9.08
C ARG A 168 -2.06 7.04 9.97
N LEU A 169 -1.16 6.67 10.87
CA LEU A 169 -1.41 5.69 11.92
C LEU A 169 -1.48 6.42 13.26
N THR A 170 -2.60 6.30 13.96
CA THR A 170 -2.70 6.67 15.37
C THR A 170 -2.68 5.40 16.20
N VAL A 171 -1.72 5.26 17.12
CA VAL A 171 -1.69 4.17 18.10
C VAL A 171 -2.04 4.71 19.48
N THR A 172 -2.69 3.90 20.29
CA THR A 172 -3.00 4.21 21.68
C THR A 172 -2.45 3.09 22.56
N ASP A 173 -1.65 3.42 23.57
CA ASP A 173 -1.16 2.45 24.55
C ASP A 173 -2.19 2.17 25.66
N LYS A 174 -1.84 1.26 26.58
CA LYS A 174 -2.73 0.84 27.68
C LYS A 174 -2.97 1.92 28.73
N ASP A 175 -2.14 2.96 28.74
CA ASP A 175 -2.32 4.13 29.61
C ASP A 175 -3.17 5.20 28.89
N GLY A 176 -3.65 4.92 27.67
CA GLY A 176 -4.43 5.84 26.85
C GLY A 176 -3.59 6.89 26.12
N GLN A 177 -2.25 6.81 26.18
CA GLN A 177 -1.38 7.76 25.51
C GLN A 177 -1.39 7.50 24.00
N LYS A 178 -1.48 8.58 23.23
CA LYS A 178 -1.56 8.53 21.78
C LYS A 178 -0.24 8.90 21.14
N LYS A 179 0.12 8.18 20.09
CA LYS A 179 1.17 8.56 19.15
C LYS A 179 0.60 8.57 17.73
N VAL A 180 0.91 9.62 16.98
CA VAL A 180 0.50 9.78 15.59
C VAL A 180 1.73 9.67 14.70
N TYR A 181 1.63 8.82 13.69
CA TYR A 181 2.64 8.60 12.69
C TYR A 181 2.08 8.94 11.32
N GLU A 182 2.92 9.46 10.44
CA GLU A 182 2.61 9.70 9.03
C GLU A 182 3.69 9.11 8.14
N GLY A 183 3.30 8.63 6.96
CA GLY A 183 4.26 8.12 5.99
C GLY A 183 3.64 7.44 4.79
N GLU A 184 4.47 6.66 4.09
CA GLU A 184 4.24 6.20 2.72
C GLU A 184 4.82 4.80 2.51
N PHE A 185 4.50 4.18 1.38
CA PHE A 185 5.15 2.95 0.97
C PHE A 185 6.63 3.21 0.66
N SER A 186 7.51 2.70 1.51
CA SER A 186 8.95 2.62 1.23
C SER A 186 9.30 1.50 0.25
N VAL A 187 8.42 0.49 0.17
CA VAL A 187 8.38 -0.52 -0.90
C VAL A 187 6.91 -0.65 -1.30
N PRO A 188 6.56 -0.42 -2.58
CA PRO A 188 5.17 -0.46 -3.02
C PRO A 188 4.59 -1.88 -2.93
N LEU A 189 3.25 -1.96 -2.97
CA LEU A 189 2.57 -3.25 -3.08
C LEU A 189 3.00 -3.96 -4.36
N THR A 190 3.50 -5.18 -4.20
CA THR A 190 3.81 -6.09 -5.31
C THR A 190 3.19 -7.45 -5.03
N LYS A 191 2.78 -8.13 -6.10
CA LYS A 191 2.36 -9.52 -6.05
C LYS A 191 3.49 -10.40 -6.55
N ILE A 192 3.90 -11.38 -5.76
CA ILE A 192 4.95 -12.34 -6.12
C ILE A 192 4.42 -13.78 -5.97
N PRO A 193 4.81 -14.72 -6.85
CA PRO A 193 4.50 -16.13 -6.65
C PRO A 193 4.97 -16.63 -5.28
N GLY A 194 4.16 -17.47 -4.63
CA GLY A 194 4.53 -18.08 -3.36
C GLY A 194 5.62 -19.12 -3.51
N ASP A 195 6.54 -19.15 -2.53
CA ASP A 195 7.61 -20.15 -2.48
C ASP A 195 7.05 -21.58 -2.32
N ASP A 196 5.94 -21.72 -1.57
CA ASP A 196 5.27 -23.00 -1.32
C ASP A 196 4.37 -23.44 -2.49
N ASP A 197 3.70 -22.49 -3.15
CA ASP A 197 2.87 -22.72 -4.34
C ASP A 197 2.93 -21.48 -5.26
N PRO A 198 3.57 -21.58 -6.44
CA PRO A 198 3.72 -20.46 -7.35
C PRO A 198 2.40 -19.98 -7.97
N ASN A 199 1.31 -20.76 -7.84
CA ASN A 199 -0.02 -20.35 -8.31
C ASN A 199 -0.78 -19.48 -7.28
N VAL A 200 -0.23 -19.33 -6.07
CA VAL A 200 -0.76 -18.43 -5.05
C VAL A 200 0.15 -17.22 -5.00
N LEU A 201 -0.26 -16.08 -5.55
CA LEU A 201 0.50 -14.85 -5.38
C LEU A 201 0.34 -14.32 -3.95
N HIS A 202 1.44 -13.79 -3.47
CA HIS A 202 1.58 -13.13 -2.20
C HIS A 202 1.72 -11.63 -2.41
N SER A 203 0.93 -10.88 -1.65
CA SER A 203 1.07 -9.44 -1.53
C SER A 203 2.22 -9.11 -0.59
N THR A 204 3.17 -8.30 -1.05
CA THR A 204 4.31 -7.83 -0.26
C THR A 204 4.46 -6.32 -0.39
N TYR A 205 4.87 -5.66 0.68
CA TYR A 205 5.11 -4.21 0.73
C TYR A 205 5.86 -3.83 2.01
N LYS A 206 6.34 -2.58 2.05
CA LYS A 206 6.77 -1.93 3.30
C LYS A 206 6.15 -0.55 3.43
N LEU A 207 5.25 -0.39 4.39
CA LEU A 207 4.69 0.91 4.77
C LEU A 207 5.53 1.47 5.92
N SER A 208 6.22 2.58 5.68
CA SER A 208 7.09 3.24 6.66
C SER A 208 6.41 4.49 7.18
N LEU A 209 6.30 4.60 8.52
CA LEU A 209 5.53 5.63 9.21
C LEU A 209 6.42 6.28 10.27
N ALA A 210 6.71 7.56 10.10
CA ALA A 210 7.51 8.35 11.04
C ALA A 210 6.59 9.03 12.06
N LEU A 211 7.02 9.10 13.31
CA LEU A 211 6.30 9.77 14.38
C LEU A 211 6.22 11.27 14.07
N VAL A 212 5.02 11.82 14.15
CA VAL A 212 4.77 13.27 14.01
C VAL A 212 4.25 13.87 15.32
N GLU A 213 3.57 13.09 16.15
CA GLU A 213 3.09 13.54 17.46
C GLU A 213 3.25 12.44 18.51
N PRO A 214 3.91 12.73 19.66
CA PRO A 214 4.60 13.98 19.98
C PRO A 214 5.92 14.15 19.20
N ALA A 215 6.22 15.38 18.75
CA ALA A 215 7.32 15.65 17.79
C ALA A 215 8.73 15.37 18.34
N ASP A 216 8.97 15.57 19.64
CA ASP A 216 10.31 15.43 20.25
C ASP A 216 10.60 14.02 20.80
N GLU A 217 9.65 13.11 20.66
CA GLU A 217 9.81 11.73 21.13
C GLU A 217 10.74 10.94 20.21
N LYS A 218 11.71 10.29 20.83
CA LYS A 218 12.73 9.49 20.14
C LYS A 218 12.45 7.99 20.26
N LYS A 219 11.65 7.57 21.24
CA LYS A 219 11.28 6.16 21.41
C LYS A 219 10.12 5.79 20.51
N HIS A 220 10.28 4.68 19.79
CA HIS A 220 9.36 4.23 18.76
C HIS A 220 9.04 5.37 17.77
N ALA A 221 10.06 6.11 17.36
CA ALA A 221 9.96 7.23 16.44
C ALA A 221 9.63 6.79 14.99
N GLN A 222 9.72 5.50 14.68
CA GLN A 222 9.23 4.95 13.41
C GLN A 222 8.61 3.57 13.60
N ILE A 223 7.54 3.33 12.83
CA ILE A 223 6.88 2.03 12.68
C ILE A 223 6.99 1.62 11.20
N ILE A 224 7.32 0.36 10.96
CA ILE A 224 7.23 -0.24 9.63
C ILE A 224 6.29 -1.44 9.67
N PHE A 225 5.26 -1.43 8.82
CA PHE A 225 4.52 -2.63 8.47
C PHE A 225 5.20 -3.27 7.25
N ASN A 226 5.89 -4.37 7.49
CA ASN A 226 6.66 -5.09 6.48
C ASN A 226 5.93 -6.39 6.12
N GLN A 227 5.07 -6.34 5.09
CA GLN A 227 4.31 -7.48 4.60
C GLN A 227 5.21 -8.39 3.76
N GLN A 228 5.37 -9.63 4.21
CA GLN A 228 6.26 -10.62 3.59
C GLN A 228 5.49 -11.57 2.67
N ASN A 229 4.27 -11.94 3.06
CA ASN A 229 3.32 -12.69 2.24
C ASN A 229 1.91 -12.57 2.84
N ASN A 230 0.90 -13.17 2.24
CA ASN A 230 -0.50 -13.02 2.68
C ASN A 230 -0.77 -13.42 4.15
N ASP A 231 0.12 -14.22 4.76
CA ASP A 231 -0.01 -14.76 6.11
C ASP A 231 1.03 -14.25 7.10
N ARG A 232 1.87 -13.29 6.70
CA ARG A 232 2.95 -12.78 7.53
C ARG A 232 3.24 -11.32 7.20
N TYR A 233 3.10 -10.47 8.21
CA TYR A 233 3.73 -9.15 8.23
C TYR A 233 4.50 -8.94 9.53
N MET A 234 5.58 -8.17 9.44
CA MET A 234 6.35 -7.77 10.61
C MET A 234 5.90 -6.36 11.03
N PHE A 235 5.58 -6.20 12.31
CA PHE A 235 5.41 -4.88 12.92
C PHE A 235 6.75 -4.51 13.54
N GLU A 236 7.49 -3.63 12.88
CA GLU A 236 8.85 -3.26 13.28
C GLU A 236 8.83 -1.90 13.99
N LEU A 237 9.49 -1.82 15.14
CA LEU A 237 9.58 -0.63 15.98
C LEU A 237 11.01 -0.09 15.98
N TYR A 238 11.16 1.22 15.80
CA TYR A 238 12.45 1.88 15.71
C TYR A 238 12.54 3.09 16.63
N ASP A 239 13.65 3.22 17.34
CA ASP A 239 14.00 4.46 18.06
C ASP A 239 14.86 5.35 17.16
N LEU A 240 14.72 6.67 17.32
CA LEU A 240 15.63 7.63 16.74
C LEU A 240 16.86 7.80 17.63
N ARG A 241 18.05 7.49 17.09
CA ARG A 241 19.36 7.62 17.77
C ARG A 241 20.27 8.54 16.95
N GLY A 242 20.47 9.75 17.45
CA GLY A 242 21.03 10.82 16.65
C GLY A 242 20.13 11.05 15.43
N ASP A 243 20.71 10.90 14.25
CA ASP A 243 20.01 11.08 12.97
C ASP A 243 19.59 9.74 12.31
N SER A 244 19.72 8.62 13.03
CA SER A 244 19.48 7.28 12.48
C SER A 244 18.42 6.50 13.24
N TYR A 245 17.64 5.69 12.53
CA TYR A 245 16.68 4.77 13.14
C TYR A 245 17.37 3.46 13.55
N ALA A 246 17.23 3.09 14.81
CA ALA A 246 17.70 1.83 15.36
C ALA A 246 16.49 0.96 15.72
N ARG A 247 16.38 -0.21 15.08
CA ARG A 247 15.31 -1.18 15.36
C ARG A 247 15.41 -1.66 16.81
N VAL A 248 14.32 -1.51 17.55
CA VAL A 248 14.24 -1.91 18.96
C VAL A 248 13.47 -3.20 19.18
N ASP A 249 12.50 -3.49 18.32
CA ASP A 249 11.76 -4.74 18.36
C ASP A 249 11.08 -5.03 17.02
N THR A 250 10.61 -6.27 16.89
CA THR A 250 9.76 -6.73 15.80
C THR A 250 8.74 -7.69 16.36
N ILE A 251 7.46 -7.40 16.13
CA ILE A 251 6.40 -8.38 16.33
C ILE A 251 6.31 -9.20 15.05
N ASN A 252 6.70 -10.46 15.14
CA ASN A 252 6.54 -11.42 14.05
C ASN A 252 5.11 -11.93 14.07
N THR A 253 4.28 -11.56 13.09
CA THR A 253 2.89 -12.01 13.05
C THR A 253 2.68 -13.20 12.12
N ARG A 254 1.64 -13.97 12.42
CA ARG A 254 1.04 -15.01 11.58
C ARG A 254 -0.47 -14.84 11.61
N ARG A 255 -1.10 -14.96 10.46
CA ARG A 255 -2.55 -14.92 10.37
C ARG A 255 -3.18 -16.10 11.13
N LYS A 256 -4.27 -15.83 11.86
CA LYS A 256 -5.08 -16.86 12.53
C LYS A 256 -6.26 -17.25 11.66
N GLY A 257 -6.24 -18.48 11.16
CA GLY A 257 -7.32 -19.03 10.34
C GLY A 257 -7.57 -18.24 9.05
N THR A 258 -8.43 -18.81 8.20
CA THR A 258 -9.00 -18.23 6.97
C THR A 258 -8.18 -18.27 5.67
N SER A 259 -8.96 -18.29 4.58
CA SER A 259 -8.59 -18.47 3.17
C SER A 259 -8.01 -17.23 2.48
N PHE A 260 -7.94 -16.06 3.13
CA PHE A 260 -7.28 -14.85 2.58
C PHE A 260 -5.80 -15.11 2.24
N ALA A 261 -5.17 -15.96 3.04
CA ALA A 261 -3.90 -16.62 2.82
C ALA A 261 -3.72 -17.23 1.42
N LYS A 262 -4.80 -17.88 0.93
CA LYS A 262 -4.78 -18.94 -0.08
C LYS A 262 -5.50 -18.55 -1.37
N SER A 263 -6.29 -17.48 -1.37
CA SER A 263 -7.06 -17.09 -2.55
C SER A 263 -6.43 -15.90 -3.24
N ASP A 264 -6.01 -16.13 -4.46
CA ASP A 264 -5.40 -15.12 -5.30
C ASP A 264 -6.19 -14.88 -6.60
N SER A 265 -7.34 -15.54 -6.72
CA SER A 265 -8.33 -15.34 -7.77
C SER A 265 -9.20 -14.12 -7.49
N ASP A 266 -9.80 -13.59 -8.57
CA ASP A 266 -11.10 -12.90 -8.51
C ASP A 266 -11.97 -13.61 -7.46
N TYR A 267 -12.32 -12.90 -6.39
CA TYR A 267 -13.11 -13.46 -5.29
C TYR A 267 -14.52 -13.86 -5.75
N GLY A 268 -14.91 -13.48 -6.97
CA GLY A 268 -16.10 -13.89 -7.68
C GLY A 268 -17.34 -13.63 -6.85
N SER A 269 -18.13 -14.68 -6.66
CA SER A 269 -19.32 -14.65 -5.80
C SER A 269 -19.03 -14.37 -4.33
N LYS A 270 -17.79 -14.55 -3.87
CA LYS A 270 -17.35 -14.24 -2.50
C LYS A 270 -16.70 -12.87 -2.38
N THR A 271 -16.80 -11.99 -3.37
CA THR A 271 -16.30 -10.61 -3.23
C THR A 271 -17.06 -9.84 -2.14
N CYS A 272 -16.32 -9.16 -1.26
CA CYS A 272 -16.86 -8.26 -0.26
C CYS A 272 -17.60 -7.10 -0.95
N ILE A 273 -18.88 -6.94 -0.66
CA ILE A 273 -19.75 -5.93 -1.29
C ILE A 273 -19.30 -4.48 -1.03
N ILE A 274 -18.54 -4.26 0.04
CA ILE A 274 -18.09 -2.92 0.46
C ILE A 274 -16.66 -2.64 0.02
N SER A 275 -15.70 -3.47 0.45
CA SER A 275 -14.28 -3.19 0.21
C SER A 275 -13.74 -3.79 -1.10
N GLY A 276 -14.46 -4.73 -1.72
CA GLY A 276 -13.99 -5.49 -2.87
C GLY A 276 -12.97 -6.60 -2.55
N GLY A 277 -12.61 -6.81 -1.27
CA GLY A 277 -11.72 -7.89 -0.83
C GLY A 277 -12.41 -9.26 -0.74
N LEU A 278 -11.71 -10.31 -0.27
CA LEU A 278 -12.34 -11.62 -0.03
C LEU A 278 -13.41 -11.50 1.07
N GLY A 279 -14.62 -11.89 0.75
CA GLY A 279 -15.71 -12.04 1.68
C GLY A 279 -15.60 -13.35 2.46
N THR A 280 -15.59 -13.25 3.78
CA THR A 280 -15.44 -14.39 4.70
C THR A 280 -16.75 -14.73 5.41
N SER A 281 -17.72 -13.83 5.36
CA SER A 281 -19.01 -14.02 6.03
C SER A 281 -20.16 -13.51 5.16
N GLN A 282 -21.29 -14.20 5.22
CA GLN A 282 -22.48 -13.87 4.45
C GLN A 282 -23.37 -12.89 5.22
N VAL A 283 -24.02 -12.00 4.49
CA VAL A 283 -25.11 -11.11 4.92
C VAL A 283 -26.26 -11.24 3.93
N SER A 284 -27.50 -11.01 4.36
CA SER A 284 -28.67 -11.11 3.49
C SER A 284 -29.51 -9.84 3.56
N TYR A 285 -30.11 -9.47 2.43
CA TYR A 285 -31.05 -8.37 2.33
C TYR A 285 -32.08 -8.67 1.24
N GLN A 286 -33.37 -8.52 1.55
CA GLN A 286 -34.49 -8.76 0.62
C GLN A 286 -34.40 -10.12 -0.11
N GLY A 287 -34.02 -11.19 0.62
CA GLY A 287 -33.91 -12.55 0.06
C GLY A 287 -32.66 -12.78 -0.83
N LYS A 288 -31.82 -11.77 -1.06
CA LYS A 288 -30.52 -11.90 -1.73
C LYS A 288 -29.40 -12.03 -0.71
N SER A 289 -28.36 -12.77 -1.07
CA SER A 289 -27.18 -12.99 -0.24
C SER A 289 -25.95 -12.27 -0.80
N TYR A 290 -25.19 -11.65 0.09
CA TYR A 290 -23.98 -10.91 -0.20
C TYR A 290 -22.87 -11.34 0.77
N TYR A 291 -21.62 -11.00 0.47
CA TYR A 291 -20.48 -11.31 1.33
C TYR A 291 -19.81 -10.04 1.86
N VAL A 292 -19.25 -10.14 3.06
CA VAL A 292 -18.45 -9.09 3.71
C VAL A 292 -17.17 -9.68 4.32
N CYS A 293 -16.09 -8.89 4.35
CA CYS A 293 -14.75 -9.35 4.75
C CYS A 293 -14.50 -9.31 6.27
N CYS A 294 -15.20 -8.45 7.01
CA CYS A 294 -15.02 -8.30 8.45
C CYS A 294 -16.28 -7.77 9.15
N SER A 295 -16.24 -7.73 10.48
CA SER A 295 -17.31 -7.19 11.33
C SER A 295 -17.63 -5.72 11.03
N GLY A 296 -16.63 -4.92 10.66
CA GLY A 296 -16.80 -3.53 10.22
C GLY A 296 -17.68 -3.39 8.99
N CYS A 297 -17.40 -4.19 7.95
CA CYS A 297 -18.22 -4.20 6.74
C CYS A 297 -19.63 -4.74 7.00
N ARG A 298 -19.79 -5.72 7.90
CA ARG A 298 -21.12 -6.19 8.33
C ARG A 298 -21.97 -5.07 8.91
N LYS A 299 -21.42 -4.33 9.90
CA LYS A 299 -22.11 -3.20 10.54
C LYS A 299 -22.47 -2.11 9.54
N ALA A 300 -21.56 -1.78 8.62
CA ALA A 300 -21.81 -0.79 7.58
C ALA A 300 -22.90 -1.24 6.59
N PHE A 301 -22.93 -2.53 6.22
CA PHE A 301 -23.96 -3.10 5.37
C PHE A 301 -25.33 -3.06 6.05
N GLU A 302 -25.43 -3.53 7.29
CA GLU A 302 -26.67 -3.58 8.06
C GLU A 302 -27.27 -2.19 8.29
N ALA A 303 -26.43 -1.16 8.44
CA ALA A 303 -26.87 0.22 8.63
C ALA A 303 -27.48 0.85 7.36
N ASN A 304 -26.97 0.51 6.16
CA ASN A 304 -27.48 1.05 4.91
C ASN A 304 -27.25 0.07 3.74
N PRO A 305 -28.01 -1.03 3.65
CA PRO A 305 -27.75 -2.11 2.70
C PRO A 305 -27.94 -1.65 1.25
N GLU A 306 -28.96 -0.84 0.99
CA GLU A 306 -29.30 -0.35 -0.36
C GLU A 306 -28.18 0.47 -0.98
N LYS A 307 -27.53 1.34 -0.19
CA LYS A 307 -26.36 2.12 -0.64
C LYS A 307 -25.24 1.21 -1.13
N TRP A 308 -24.88 0.20 -0.35
CA TRP A 308 -23.78 -0.70 -0.68
C TRP A 308 -24.10 -1.62 -1.85
N ILE A 309 -25.34 -2.10 -1.94
CA ILE A 309 -25.81 -2.90 -3.08
C ILE A 309 -25.72 -2.09 -4.37
N ALA A 310 -26.22 -0.85 -4.37
CA ALA A 310 -26.15 0.03 -5.53
C ALA A 310 -24.70 0.30 -5.96
N LYS A 311 -23.80 0.60 -5.00
CA LYS A 311 -22.36 0.79 -5.30
C LYS A 311 -21.73 -0.47 -5.88
N TYR A 312 -22.02 -1.64 -5.32
CA TYR A 312 -21.46 -2.90 -5.80
C TYR A 312 -21.92 -3.25 -7.21
N GLU A 313 -23.21 -3.08 -7.51
CA GLU A 313 -23.75 -3.30 -8.86
C GLU A 313 -23.19 -2.29 -9.87
N ALA A 314 -23.01 -1.03 -9.47
CA ALA A 314 -22.36 -0.02 -10.31
C ALA A 314 -20.91 -0.37 -10.62
N ASN A 315 -20.16 -0.87 -9.63
CA ASN A 315 -18.77 -1.28 -9.81
C ASN A 315 -18.66 -2.53 -10.70
N LYS A 316 -19.54 -3.53 -10.52
CA LYS A 316 -19.59 -4.71 -11.41
C LYS A 316 -19.81 -4.32 -12.87
N LYS A 317 -20.80 -3.46 -13.15
CA LYS A 317 -21.07 -2.98 -14.52
C LYS A 317 -19.86 -2.28 -15.16
N LYS A 318 -19.09 -1.53 -14.37
CA LYS A 318 -17.85 -0.88 -14.87
C LYS A 318 -16.79 -1.91 -15.23
N THR A 319 -16.62 -2.94 -14.41
CA THR A 319 -15.67 -4.03 -14.66
C THR A 319 -16.08 -4.90 -15.84
N ASP A 320 -17.38 -5.14 -16.04
CA ASP A 320 -17.89 -5.96 -17.17
C ASP A 320 -17.87 -5.22 -18.52
N THR A 321 -17.67 -3.90 -18.53
CA THR A 321 -17.64 -3.06 -19.75
C THR A 321 -16.22 -2.68 -20.18
N GLN A 322 -15.19 -3.04 -19.39
CA GLN A 322 -13.78 -2.90 -19.73
C GLN A 322 -13.22 -4.20 -20.30
#